data_AF-A0A2T4LP37-F1
#
_entry.id   AF-A0A2T4LP37-F1
#
_cell.length_a   1.000
_cell.length_b   1.000
_cell.length_c   1.000
_cell.angle_alpha   90.00
_cell.angle_beta   90.00
_cell.angle_gamma   90.00
#
_symmetry.space_group_name_H-M   'P 1'
#
loop_
_entity.id
_entity.type
_entity.pdbx_description
1 polymer ?
#
loop_
_entity_poly.entity_id
_entity_poly.type
_entity_poly.pdbx_seq_one_letter_code
_entity_poly.pdbx_strand_id
1 'polypeptide(L)'
;MNNAEQQLIDGNQKVQAGLEQLRPLNPNAVGQIAQGNTQVTDGLASLQENNEKLNNNLKANMQQSSDTHFEDKNAEYVVDPLNIKQQDVTEVENYGQSFAPYIIAVSLFVGAITFSAVYPVGKNMLTRNSVVQTFISKFLLFLIQSIVTSAILTLFLVFVFQIEIDDIIRFTFLIVLWGLASMFLVTTLTTLLGNVGKFLALMLLILQLGSSEGTFPIETSNGFFQFLNPILPMTYVIKGIRESIFGFTGAIPYHDAVIY
;
A
#
# COMPACT_ATOMS: atom_id res chain seq x y z
N MET A 1 -25.20 -0.65 47.65
CA MET A 1 -26.36 -0.99 46.80
C MET A 1 -27.06 -2.25 47.31
N ASN A 2 -26.32 -3.26 47.79
CA ASN A 2 -26.87 -4.55 48.28
C ASN A 2 -27.99 -4.44 49.34
N ASN A 3 -27.91 -3.50 50.30
CA ASN A 3 -28.92 -3.41 51.37
C ASN A 3 -30.32 -3.00 50.88
N ALA A 4 -30.42 -2.20 49.82
CA ALA A 4 -31.71 -1.74 49.29
C ALA A 4 -32.39 -2.82 48.44
N GLU A 5 -31.60 -3.57 47.65
CA GLU A 5 -32.07 -4.69 46.83
C GLU A 5 -32.60 -5.83 47.73
N GLN A 6 -31.88 -6.14 48.80
CA GLN A 6 -32.29 -7.15 49.77
C GLN A 6 -33.58 -6.76 50.50
N GLN A 7 -33.74 -5.47 50.86
CA GLN A 7 -34.98 -4.95 51.44
C GLN A 7 -36.18 -5.05 50.49
N LEU A 8 -35.96 -4.86 49.18
CA LEU A 8 -37.02 -5.01 48.17
C LEU A 8 -37.45 -6.48 48.02
N ILE A 9 -36.49 -7.40 47.98
CA ILE A 9 -36.78 -8.85 47.93
C ILE A 9 -37.54 -9.29 49.18
N ASP A 10 -37.07 -8.91 50.37
CA ASP A 10 -37.71 -9.23 51.65
C ASP A 10 -39.13 -8.64 51.75
N GLY A 11 -39.32 -7.41 51.26
CA GLY A 11 -40.63 -6.76 51.17
C GLY A 11 -41.58 -7.52 50.25
N ASN A 12 -41.10 -7.96 49.09
CA ASN A 12 -41.89 -8.69 48.10
C ASN A 12 -42.27 -10.11 48.57
N GLN A 13 -41.40 -10.75 49.36
CA GLN A 13 -41.70 -12.03 50.02
C GLN A 13 -42.78 -11.88 51.11
N LYS A 14 -42.81 -10.77 51.84
CA LYS A 14 -43.90 -10.48 52.79
C LYS A 14 -45.24 -10.29 52.07
N VAL A 15 -45.22 -9.63 50.91
CA VAL A 15 -46.41 -9.51 50.04
C VAL A 15 -46.86 -10.90 49.56
N GLN A 16 -45.95 -11.76 49.15
CA GLN A 16 -46.25 -13.15 48.77
C GLN A 16 -46.96 -13.91 49.91
N ALA A 17 -46.40 -13.83 51.12
CA ALA A 17 -46.97 -14.48 52.30
C ALA A 17 -48.37 -13.94 52.64
N GLY A 18 -48.60 -12.63 52.48
CA GLY A 18 -49.92 -12.01 52.64
C GLY A 18 -50.93 -12.47 51.58
N LEU A 19 -50.49 -12.60 50.32
CA LEU A 19 -51.33 -13.12 49.23
C LEU A 19 -51.73 -14.59 49.48
N GLU A 20 -50.83 -15.42 49.99
CA GLU A 20 -51.14 -16.82 50.34
C GLU A 20 -52.23 -16.94 51.41
N GLN A 21 -52.28 -16.01 52.38
CA GLN A 21 -53.33 -15.94 53.40
C GLN A 21 -54.69 -15.52 52.82
N LEU A 22 -54.69 -14.71 51.75
CA LEU A 22 -55.91 -14.23 51.07
C LEU A 22 -56.43 -15.21 50.01
N ARG A 23 -55.64 -16.22 49.64
CA ARG A 23 -55.98 -17.23 48.64
C ARG A 23 -57.33 -17.94 48.85
N PRO A 24 -57.79 -18.24 50.09
CA PRO A 24 -59.10 -18.86 50.32
C PRO A 24 -60.30 -17.97 49.96
N LEU A 25 -60.11 -16.64 49.92
CA LEU A 25 -61.20 -15.68 49.70
C LEU A 25 -61.51 -15.47 48.21
N ASN A 26 -60.49 -15.51 47.35
CA ASN A 26 -60.65 -15.40 45.90
C ASN A 26 -59.47 -16.08 45.16
N PRO A 27 -59.56 -17.40 44.92
CA PRO A 27 -58.43 -18.20 44.44
C PRO A 27 -57.87 -17.76 43.09
N ASN A 28 -58.74 -17.32 42.17
CA ASN A 28 -58.34 -16.98 40.80
C ASN A 28 -57.64 -15.62 40.73
N ALA A 29 -58.22 -14.59 41.35
CA ALA A 29 -57.62 -13.25 41.36
C ALA A 29 -56.32 -13.22 42.17
N VAL A 30 -56.30 -13.87 43.34
CA VAL A 30 -55.11 -13.95 44.19
C VAL A 30 -54.02 -14.81 43.51
N GLY A 31 -54.40 -15.85 42.78
CA GLY A 31 -53.45 -16.68 42.02
C GLY A 31 -52.70 -15.90 40.94
N GLN A 32 -53.38 -15.04 40.18
CA GLN A 32 -52.75 -14.19 39.16
C GLN A 32 -51.80 -13.16 39.79
N ILE A 33 -52.21 -12.54 40.90
CA ILE A 33 -51.38 -11.55 41.61
C ILE A 33 -50.16 -12.24 42.24
N ALA A 34 -50.31 -13.43 42.82
CA ALA A 34 -49.20 -14.20 43.38
C ALA A 34 -48.20 -14.62 42.30
N GLN A 35 -48.66 -14.97 41.09
CA GLN A 35 -47.78 -15.24 39.94
C GLN A 35 -47.01 -13.99 39.51
N GLY A 36 -47.68 -12.84 39.38
CA GLY A 36 -47.02 -11.57 39.09
C GLY A 36 -46.01 -11.17 40.16
N ASN A 37 -46.33 -11.37 41.43
CA ASN A 37 -45.43 -11.11 42.56
C ASN A 37 -44.20 -12.04 42.54
N THR A 38 -44.36 -13.29 42.10
CA THR A 38 -43.24 -14.21 41.88
C THR A 38 -42.33 -13.70 40.76
N GLN A 39 -42.89 -13.26 39.63
CA GLN A 39 -42.10 -12.67 38.52
C GLN A 39 -41.31 -11.44 38.95
N VAL A 40 -41.89 -10.58 39.82
CA VAL A 40 -41.18 -9.44 40.40
C VAL A 40 -40.02 -9.89 41.29
N THR A 41 -40.21 -10.94 42.10
CA THR A 41 -39.16 -11.51 42.94
C THR A 41 -37.99 -12.03 42.09
N ASP A 42 -38.29 -12.78 41.03
CA ASP A 42 -37.30 -13.33 40.12
C ASP A 42 -36.53 -12.23 39.37
N GLY A 43 -37.23 -11.17 38.96
CA GLY A 43 -36.63 -9.99 38.34
C GLY A 43 -35.69 -9.24 39.28
N LEU A 44 -36.07 -9.07 40.55
CA LEU A 44 -35.21 -8.45 41.57
C LEU A 44 -33.97 -9.29 41.87
N ALA A 45 -34.10 -10.61 41.97
CA ALA A 45 -32.97 -11.52 42.14
C ALA A 45 -32.00 -11.46 40.95
N SER A 46 -32.53 -11.41 39.72
CA SER A 46 -31.72 -11.27 38.50
C SER A 46 -30.99 -9.92 38.45
N LEU A 47 -31.63 -8.84 38.91
CA LEU A 47 -31.01 -7.51 38.99
C LEU A 47 -29.86 -7.49 40.00
N GLN A 48 -30.03 -8.11 41.18
CA GLN A 48 -28.97 -8.25 42.17
C GLN A 48 -27.77 -9.01 41.58
N GLU A 49 -28.00 -10.15 40.92
CA GLU A 49 -26.93 -10.93 40.28
C GLU A 49 -26.18 -10.12 39.21
N ASN A 50 -26.90 -9.35 38.40
CA ASN A 50 -26.30 -8.51 37.36
C ASN A 50 -25.49 -7.34 37.96
N ASN A 51 -25.94 -6.73 39.05
CA ASN A 51 -25.19 -5.69 39.75
C ASN A 51 -23.93 -6.25 40.41
N GLU A 52 -23.99 -7.46 40.97
CA GLU A 52 -22.81 -8.14 41.49
C GLU A 52 -21.80 -8.47 40.37
N LYS A 53 -22.27 -8.98 39.22
CA LYS A 53 -21.43 -9.20 38.03
C LYS A 53 -20.80 -7.91 37.53
N LEU A 54 -21.57 -6.82 37.43
CA LEU A 54 -21.07 -5.51 37.00
C LEU A 54 -19.99 -5.01 37.95
N ASN A 55 -20.22 -5.08 39.26
CA ASN A 55 -19.26 -4.67 40.28
C ASN A 55 -17.97 -5.51 40.22
N ASN A 56 -18.10 -6.82 40.01
CA ASN A 56 -16.94 -7.72 39.88
C ASN A 56 -16.16 -7.46 38.59
N ASN A 57 -16.84 -7.26 37.46
CA ASN A 57 -16.20 -6.90 36.19
C ASN A 57 -15.52 -5.53 36.26
N LEU A 58 -16.13 -4.54 36.92
CA LEU A 58 -15.53 -3.23 37.15
C LEU A 58 -14.26 -3.36 38.01
N LYS A 59 -14.30 -4.13 39.10
CA LYS A 59 -13.12 -4.40 39.93
C LYS A 59 -12.02 -5.13 39.16
N ALA A 60 -12.36 -6.15 38.38
CA ALA A 60 -11.42 -6.92 37.57
C ALA A 60 -10.76 -6.03 36.49
N ASN A 61 -11.54 -5.21 35.79
CA ASN A 61 -11.02 -4.28 34.78
C ASN A 61 -10.18 -3.16 35.41
N MET A 62 -10.55 -2.67 36.59
CA MET A 62 -9.74 -1.69 37.33
C MET A 62 -8.40 -2.30 37.79
N GLN A 63 -8.37 -3.57 38.20
CA GLN A 63 -7.13 -4.27 38.54
C GLN A 63 -6.26 -4.58 37.32
N GLN A 64 -6.88 -4.89 36.19
CA GLN A 64 -6.17 -5.07 34.92
C GLN A 64 -5.63 -3.74 34.35
N SER A 65 -6.23 -2.61 34.73
CA SER A 65 -5.79 -1.27 34.36
C SER A 65 -4.84 -0.61 35.38
N SER A 66 -4.62 -1.19 36.56
CA SER A 66 -3.61 -0.67 37.51
C SER A 66 -2.17 -0.83 37.05
N ASP A 67 -1.88 -1.69 36.05
CA ASP A 67 -0.56 -1.75 35.39
C ASP A 67 -0.39 -0.69 34.29
N THR A 68 -1.47 -0.02 33.88
CA THR A 68 -1.38 1.17 33.01
C THR A 68 -1.22 2.42 33.86
N HIS A 69 0.00 2.62 34.37
CA HIS A 69 0.40 3.93 34.86
C HIS A 69 0.48 4.88 33.66
N PHE A 70 -0.45 5.84 33.60
CA PHE A 70 -0.21 7.10 32.92
C PHE A 70 0.77 7.90 33.78
N GLU A 71 2.05 7.53 33.75
CA GLU A 71 3.10 8.47 34.14
C GLU A 71 2.97 9.71 33.23
N ASP A 72 3.35 10.91 33.71
CA ASP A 72 3.24 12.15 32.92
C ASP A 72 3.89 12.01 31.53
N LYS A 73 4.93 11.18 31.42
CA LYS A 73 5.59 10.82 30.15
C LYS A 73 4.66 10.09 29.17
N ASN A 74 3.80 9.20 29.63
CA ASN A 74 2.85 8.45 28.79
C ASN A 74 1.65 9.30 28.37
N ALA A 75 1.23 10.25 29.21
CA ALA A 75 0.21 11.23 28.86
C ALA A 75 0.66 12.14 27.71
N GLU A 76 1.95 12.51 27.68
CA GLU A 76 2.56 13.28 26.58
C GLU A 76 2.50 12.53 25.24
N TYR A 77 2.71 11.21 25.23
CA TYR A 77 2.57 10.37 24.03
C TYR A 77 1.12 10.17 23.54
N VAL A 78 0.12 10.33 24.41
CA VAL A 78 -1.31 10.21 24.05
C VAL A 78 -1.86 11.53 23.54
N VAL A 79 -1.36 12.66 24.07
CA VAL A 79 -1.81 14.01 23.68
C VAL A 79 -1.07 14.52 22.44
N ASP A 80 0.18 14.09 22.24
CA ASP A 80 0.98 14.35 21.03
C ASP A 80 1.41 13.02 20.40
N PRO A 81 0.48 12.29 19.74
CA PRO A 81 0.78 11.01 19.14
C PRO A 81 1.65 11.26 17.91
N LEU A 82 2.96 11.17 18.14
CA LEU A 82 4.00 11.43 17.16
C LEU A 82 4.01 12.90 16.73
N ASN A 83 4.95 13.66 17.30
CA ASN A 83 5.59 14.72 16.54
C ASN A 83 6.33 14.03 15.37
N ILE A 84 5.58 13.65 14.33
CA ILE A 84 6.14 13.22 13.06
C ILE A 84 6.89 14.45 12.61
N LYS A 85 8.19 14.47 12.87
CA LYS A 85 9.10 15.22 12.04
C LYS A 85 8.96 14.60 10.67
N GLN A 86 7.94 15.05 9.93
CA GLN A 86 7.93 14.99 8.48
C GLN A 86 9.12 15.84 8.09
N GLN A 87 10.27 15.19 8.08
CA GLN A 87 11.32 15.59 7.20
C GLN A 87 10.80 15.16 5.83
N ASP A 88 9.94 16.00 5.25
CA ASP A 88 9.70 15.94 3.82
C ASP A 88 11.07 16.17 3.19
N VAL A 89 11.74 15.07 2.87
CA VAL A 89 13.02 15.10 2.17
C VAL A 89 12.82 15.79 0.81
N THR A 90 11.58 15.91 0.33
CA THR A 90 11.22 16.68 -0.85
C THR A 90 9.76 17.13 -0.79
N GLU A 91 9.50 18.42 -0.94
CA GLU A 91 8.17 18.99 -1.15
C GLU A 91 7.77 18.71 -2.60
N VAL A 92 7.04 17.61 -2.83
CA VAL A 92 6.50 17.30 -4.17
C VAL A 92 5.23 18.10 -4.36
N GLU A 93 5.32 19.34 -4.87
CA GLU A 93 4.16 20.21 -5.13
C GLU A 93 3.10 19.53 -6.03
N ASN A 94 3.50 18.55 -6.86
CA ASN A 94 2.64 17.93 -7.86
C ASN A 94 2.72 16.39 -7.86
N TYR A 95 1.59 15.72 -7.63
CA TYR A 95 1.42 14.25 -7.74
C TYR A 95 1.95 13.68 -9.08
N GLY A 96 1.87 14.47 -10.16
CA GLY A 96 2.38 14.09 -11.48
C GLY A 96 3.90 13.88 -11.52
N GLN A 97 4.67 14.57 -10.69
CA GLN A 97 6.12 14.39 -10.62
C GLN A 97 6.47 12.99 -10.11
N SER A 98 5.75 12.49 -9.09
CA SER A 98 5.98 11.16 -8.51
C SER A 98 5.77 10.03 -9.52
N PHE A 99 4.85 10.23 -10.47
CA PHE A 99 4.57 9.29 -11.57
C PHE A 99 5.48 9.47 -12.79
N ALA A 100 6.20 10.60 -12.91
CA ALA A 100 7.01 10.90 -14.08
C ALA A 100 8.08 9.83 -14.38
N PRO A 101 8.87 9.32 -13.40
CA PRO A 101 9.86 8.26 -13.65
C PRO A 101 9.27 7.03 -14.34
N TYR A 102 8.07 6.62 -13.93
CA TYR A 102 7.36 5.49 -14.49
C TYR A 102 6.94 5.75 -15.94
N ILE A 103 6.27 6.89 -16.19
CA ILE A 103 5.81 7.26 -17.54
C ILE A 103 6.99 7.41 -18.51
N ILE A 104 8.12 7.96 -18.05
CA ILE A 104 9.35 8.10 -18.85
C ILE A 104 9.88 6.74 -19.30
N ALA A 105 10.04 5.81 -18.35
CA ALA A 105 10.57 4.48 -18.65
C ALA A 105 9.66 3.72 -19.63
N VAL A 106 8.35 3.80 -19.44
CA VAL A 106 7.34 3.18 -20.31
C VAL A 106 7.36 3.79 -21.70
N SER A 107 7.40 5.11 -21.81
CA SER A 107 7.36 5.84 -23.09
C SER A 107 8.56 5.47 -23.97
N LEU A 108 9.75 5.34 -23.38
CA LEU A 108 10.96 4.92 -24.10
C LEU A 108 10.86 3.48 -24.59
N PHE A 109 10.33 2.57 -23.77
CA PHE A 109 10.13 1.17 -24.18
C PHE A 109 9.08 1.03 -25.30
N VAL A 110 7.97 1.77 -25.21
CA VAL A 110 6.95 1.83 -26.27
C VAL A 110 7.53 2.43 -27.55
N GLY A 111 8.40 3.45 -27.43
CA GLY A 111 9.16 4.00 -28.54
C GLY A 111 10.02 2.95 -29.25
N ALA A 112 10.71 2.09 -28.49
CA ALA A 112 11.48 0.98 -29.03
C ALA A 112 10.60 -0.07 -29.76
N ILE A 113 9.46 -0.46 -29.19
CA ILE A 113 8.49 -1.36 -29.85
C ILE A 113 8.02 -0.76 -31.18
N THR A 114 7.62 0.51 -31.15
CA THR A 114 7.10 1.22 -32.32
C THR A 114 8.16 1.33 -33.40
N PHE A 115 9.39 1.70 -33.02
CA PHE A 115 10.50 1.77 -33.96
C PHE A 115 10.79 0.41 -34.60
N SER A 116 10.86 -0.66 -33.79
CA SER A 116 11.08 -2.01 -34.31
C SER A 116 9.93 -2.50 -35.20
N ALA A 117 8.72 -1.94 -35.08
CA ALA A 117 7.61 -2.25 -35.95
C ALA A 117 7.73 -1.57 -37.32
N VAL A 118 8.17 -0.30 -37.34
CA VAL A 118 8.31 0.53 -38.55
C VAL A 118 9.59 0.22 -39.32
N TYR A 119 10.72 0.07 -38.62
CA TYR A 119 12.03 -0.15 -39.22
C TYR A 119 12.38 -1.65 -39.23
N PRO A 120 12.41 -2.33 -40.38
CA PRO A 120 12.69 -3.76 -40.48
C PRO A 120 14.19 -4.05 -40.37
N VAL A 121 14.71 -4.12 -39.15
CA VAL A 121 16.14 -4.32 -38.83
C VAL A 121 16.74 -5.58 -39.52
N GLY A 122 15.94 -6.62 -39.73
CA GLY A 122 16.40 -7.91 -40.25
C GLY A 122 16.52 -8.04 -41.78
N LYS A 123 15.93 -7.15 -42.59
CA LYS A 123 15.75 -7.41 -44.04
C LYS A 123 17.00 -7.18 -44.91
N ASN A 124 18.04 -6.49 -44.41
CA ASN A 124 19.17 -6.04 -45.23
C ASN A 124 20.52 -6.72 -44.87
N MET A 125 20.52 -7.90 -44.24
CA MET A 125 21.75 -8.62 -43.86
C MET A 125 22.47 -9.30 -45.05
N LEU A 126 21.87 -9.34 -46.24
CA LEU A 126 22.36 -10.12 -47.39
C LEU A 126 23.39 -9.38 -48.27
N THR A 127 23.65 -8.11 -48.02
CA THR A 127 24.67 -7.35 -48.76
C THR A 127 26.03 -7.56 -48.08
N ARG A 128 27.02 -7.99 -48.86
CA ARG A 128 28.41 -8.37 -48.52
C ARG A 128 29.20 -7.30 -47.74
N ASN A 129 28.77 -6.98 -46.52
CA ASN A 129 29.46 -6.10 -45.57
C ASN A 129 29.96 -6.93 -44.37
N SER A 130 31.07 -6.50 -43.78
CA SER A 130 31.60 -7.12 -42.55
C SER A 130 30.53 -7.11 -41.45
N VAL A 131 30.39 -8.22 -40.71
CA VAL A 131 29.42 -8.37 -39.60
C VAL A 131 29.58 -7.22 -38.59
N VAL A 132 30.82 -6.82 -38.32
CA VAL A 132 31.16 -5.72 -37.42
C VAL A 132 30.64 -4.38 -37.95
N GLN A 133 30.77 -4.14 -39.26
CA GLN A 133 30.29 -2.90 -39.89
C GLN A 133 28.76 -2.80 -39.82
N THR A 134 28.04 -3.88 -40.13
CA THR A 134 26.58 -3.92 -40.02
C THR A 134 26.12 -3.75 -38.57
N PHE A 135 26.85 -4.32 -37.60
CA PHE A 135 26.56 -4.12 -36.18
C PHE A 135 26.75 -2.65 -35.77
N ILE A 136 27.89 -2.04 -36.11
CA ILE A 136 28.19 -0.63 -35.77
C ILE A 136 27.17 0.32 -36.41
N SER A 137 26.81 0.11 -37.69
CA SER A 137 25.82 0.95 -38.36
C SER A 137 24.44 0.90 -37.67
N LYS A 138 24.02 -0.29 -37.22
CA LYS A 138 22.75 -0.45 -36.49
C LYS A 138 22.82 0.11 -35.07
N PHE A 139 23.93 -0.10 -34.39
CA PHE A 139 24.18 0.47 -33.07
C PHE A 139 24.11 2.00 -33.10
N LEU A 140 24.79 2.64 -34.06
CA LEU A 140 24.74 4.10 -34.23
C LEU A 140 23.31 4.60 -34.45
N LEU A 141 22.53 3.88 -35.25
CA LEU A 141 21.14 4.22 -35.52
C LEU A 141 20.27 4.10 -34.25
N PHE A 142 20.48 3.08 -33.43
CA PHE A 142 19.80 2.96 -32.13
C PHE A 142 20.24 4.03 -31.14
N LEU A 143 21.53 4.37 -31.12
CA LEU A 143 22.08 5.43 -30.28
C LEU A 143 21.47 6.79 -30.64
N ILE A 144 21.44 7.15 -31.92
CA ILE A 144 20.83 8.39 -32.40
C ILE A 144 19.34 8.43 -32.05
N GLN A 145 18.60 7.35 -32.32
CA GLN A 145 17.19 7.25 -31.99
C GLN A 145 16.93 7.46 -30.49
N SER A 146 17.76 6.85 -29.64
CA SER A 146 17.65 6.99 -28.20
C SER A 146 17.92 8.42 -27.75
N ILE A 147 19.00 9.03 -28.23
CA ILE A 147 19.36 10.42 -27.89
C ILE A 147 18.24 11.38 -28.31
N VAL A 148 17.72 11.25 -29.54
CA VAL A 148 16.66 12.13 -30.05
C VAL A 148 15.37 11.96 -29.25
N THR A 149 14.93 10.72 -29.00
CA THR A 149 13.69 10.45 -28.26
C THR A 149 13.81 10.93 -26.81
N SER A 150 14.93 10.67 -26.15
CA SER A 150 15.22 11.15 -24.80
C SER A 150 15.28 12.68 -24.74
N ALA A 151 15.92 13.35 -25.70
CA ALA A 151 15.99 14.81 -25.73
C ALA A 151 14.60 15.45 -25.90
N ILE A 152 13.77 14.91 -26.81
CA ILE A 152 12.38 15.36 -26.97
C ILE A 152 11.59 15.15 -25.68
N LEU A 153 11.76 14.00 -25.02
CA LEU A 153 11.07 13.69 -23.77
C LEU A 153 11.48 14.65 -22.64
N THR A 154 12.78 14.91 -22.47
CA THR A 154 13.29 15.89 -21.50
C THR A 154 12.76 17.29 -21.78
N LEU A 155 12.71 17.71 -23.06
CA LEU A 155 12.15 19.00 -23.45
C LEU A 155 10.67 19.11 -23.02
N PHE A 156 9.87 18.07 -23.28
CA PHE A 156 8.47 18.06 -22.85
C PHE A 156 8.32 18.10 -21.32
N LEU A 157 9.13 17.33 -20.59
CA LEU A 157 9.08 17.31 -19.12
C LEU A 157 9.41 18.67 -18.51
N VAL A 158 10.45 19.34 -18.99
CA VAL A 158 10.90 20.62 -18.44
C VAL A 158 10.00 21.77 -18.89
N PHE A 159 9.65 21.86 -20.19
CA PHE A 159 8.93 23.03 -20.71
C PHE A 159 7.40 22.91 -20.66
N VAL A 160 6.85 21.70 -20.80
CA VAL A 160 5.39 21.49 -20.82
C VAL A 160 4.88 21.11 -19.44
N PHE A 161 5.53 20.14 -18.79
CA PHE A 161 5.12 19.67 -17.46
C PHE A 161 5.76 20.43 -16.31
N GLN A 162 6.72 21.32 -16.59
CA GLN A 162 7.41 22.15 -15.59
C GLN A 162 7.95 21.32 -14.41
N ILE A 163 8.50 20.14 -14.72
CA ILE A 163 9.12 19.27 -13.73
C ILE A 163 10.54 19.76 -13.48
N GLU A 164 10.82 20.10 -12.22
CA GLU A 164 12.18 20.38 -11.77
C GLU A 164 12.97 19.06 -11.68
N ILE A 165 14.16 19.06 -12.27
CA ILE A 165 15.05 17.90 -12.28
C ILE A 165 16.30 18.30 -11.51
N ASP A 166 16.55 17.66 -10.37
CA ASP A 166 17.69 17.95 -9.49
C ASP A 166 19.04 17.73 -10.19
N ASP A 167 19.28 16.53 -10.73
CA ASP A 167 20.48 16.22 -11.51
C ASP A 167 20.14 15.90 -12.98
N ILE A 168 20.13 16.95 -13.81
CA ILE A 168 19.81 16.85 -15.24
C ILE A 168 20.79 15.97 -16.02
N ILE A 169 22.05 15.87 -15.59
CA ILE A 169 23.10 15.11 -16.27
C ILE A 169 22.85 13.61 -16.02
N ARG A 170 22.68 13.20 -14.76
CA ARG A 170 22.34 11.82 -14.39
C ARG A 170 21.01 11.40 -15.01
N PHE A 171 20.01 12.27 -14.93
CA PHE A 171 18.70 12.03 -15.54
C PHE A 171 18.83 11.73 -17.04
N THR A 172 19.47 12.64 -17.78
CA THR A 172 19.62 12.51 -19.25
C THR A 172 20.42 11.27 -19.62
N PHE A 173 21.49 10.96 -18.88
CA PHE A 173 22.29 9.76 -19.10
C PHE A 173 21.47 8.49 -18.89
N LEU A 174 20.69 8.39 -17.81
CA LEU A 174 19.87 7.22 -17.50
C LEU A 174 18.78 6.98 -18.55
N ILE A 175 18.06 8.02 -18.98
CA ILE A 175 17.01 7.86 -19.99
C ILE A 175 17.58 7.47 -21.36
N VAL A 176 18.77 7.97 -21.73
CA VAL A 176 19.45 7.58 -22.98
C VAL A 176 19.94 6.14 -22.88
N LEU A 177 20.54 5.76 -21.76
CA LEU A 177 20.97 4.39 -21.52
C LEU A 177 19.80 3.41 -21.58
N TRP A 178 18.67 3.77 -20.96
CA TRP A 178 17.46 2.96 -20.99
C TRP A 178 16.83 2.89 -22.38
N GLY A 179 16.73 4.00 -23.10
CA GLY A 179 16.26 4.02 -24.48
C GLY A 179 17.09 3.11 -25.39
N LEU A 180 18.41 3.12 -25.22
CA LEU A 180 19.32 2.23 -25.94
C LEU A 180 19.13 0.76 -25.54
N ALA A 181 19.05 0.46 -24.24
CA ALA A 181 18.86 -0.89 -23.73
C ALA A 181 17.52 -1.50 -24.16
N SER A 182 16.43 -0.72 -24.06
CA SER A 182 15.11 -1.13 -24.53
C SER A 182 15.10 -1.37 -26.04
N MET A 183 15.79 -0.55 -26.82
CA MET A 183 15.95 -0.75 -28.26
C MET A 183 16.64 -2.07 -28.59
N PHE A 184 17.71 -2.40 -27.88
CA PHE A 184 18.41 -3.67 -28.04
C PHE A 184 17.55 -4.87 -27.64
N LEU A 185 16.88 -4.79 -26.49
CA LEU A 185 16.00 -5.85 -26.00
C LEU A 185 14.90 -6.16 -27.01
N VAL A 186 14.15 -5.13 -27.42
CA VAL A 186 13.05 -5.27 -28.37
C VAL A 186 13.56 -5.78 -29.71
N THR A 187 14.60 -5.16 -30.27
CA THR A 187 15.13 -5.54 -31.57
C THR A 187 15.67 -6.98 -31.59
N THR A 188 16.31 -7.42 -30.50
CA THR A 188 16.79 -8.79 -30.38
C THR A 188 15.62 -9.77 -30.43
N LEU A 189 14.54 -9.48 -29.68
CA LEU A 189 13.34 -10.30 -29.66
C LEU A 189 12.66 -10.36 -31.03
N THR A 190 12.48 -9.20 -31.69
CA THR A 190 11.79 -9.12 -32.98
C THR A 190 12.64 -9.66 -34.13
N THR A 191 13.97 -9.60 -34.05
CA THR A 191 14.86 -10.15 -35.07
C THR A 191 14.96 -11.67 -34.96
N LEU A 192 15.02 -12.22 -33.74
CA LEU A 192 15.13 -13.66 -33.51
C LEU A 192 13.80 -14.41 -33.76
N LEU A 193 12.67 -13.84 -33.33
CA LEU A 193 11.36 -14.51 -33.38
C LEU A 193 10.38 -13.89 -34.39
N GLY A 194 10.79 -12.85 -35.12
CA GLY A 194 9.93 -12.16 -36.09
C GLY A 194 8.68 -11.56 -35.46
N ASN A 195 7.50 -11.89 -36.02
CA ASN A 195 6.22 -11.39 -35.52
C ASN A 195 5.89 -11.88 -34.11
N VAL A 196 6.32 -13.10 -33.74
CA VAL A 196 6.15 -13.61 -32.36
C VAL A 196 6.98 -12.76 -31.39
N GLY A 197 8.17 -12.32 -31.79
CA GLY A 197 9.02 -11.44 -31.00
C GLY A 197 8.36 -10.09 -30.69
N LYS A 198 7.58 -9.53 -31.62
CA LYS A 198 6.81 -8.30 -31.40
C LYS A 198 5.75 -8.49 -30.31
N PHE A 199 5.04 -9.61 -30.35
CA PHE A 199 4.06 -9.97 -29.32
C PHE A 199 4.74 -10.17 -27.95
N LEU A 200 5.87 -10.86 -27.91
CA LEU A 200 6.64 -11.05 -26.68
C LEU A 200 7.19 -9.73 -26.10
N ALA A 201 7.59 -8.79 -26.95
CA ALA A 201 8.04 -7.48 -26.48
C ALA A 201 6.90 -6.69 -25.80
N LEU A 202 5.67 -6.82 -26.32
CA LEU A 202 4.49 -6.24 -25.70
C LEU A 202 4.14 -6.94 -24.37
N MET A 203 4.21 -8.28 -24.32
CA MET A 203 4.05 -9.04 -23.08
C MET A 203 5.10 -8.65 -22.03
N LEU A 204 6.36 -8.52 -22.43
CA LEU A 204 7.44 -8.07 -21.56
C LEU A 204 7.18 -6.65 -21.03
N LEU A 205 6.65 -5.75 -21.86
CA LEU A 205 6.22 -4.43 -21.41
C LEU A 205 5.15 -4.57 -20.31
N ILE A 206 4.05 -5.29 -20.58
CA ILE A 206 2.94 -5.46 -19.61
C ILE A 206 3.45 -6.06 -18.29
N LEU A 207 4.32 -7.05 -18.36
CA LEU A 207 4.90 -7.69 -17.19
C LEU A 207 5.81 -6.73 -16.40
N GLN A 208 6.56 -5.88 -17.10
CA GLN A 208 7.33 -4.80 -16.47
C GLN A 208 6.42 -3.78 -15.79
N LEU A 209 5.28 -3.40 -16.38
CA LEU A 209 4.33 -2.46 -15.75
C LEU A 209 3.81 -2.97 -14.40
N GLY A 210 3.47 -4.26 -14.30
CA GLY A 210 2.95 -4.85 -13.07
C GLY A 210 4.03 -5.12 -12.01
N SER A 211 5.29 -5.28 -12.41
CA SER A 211 6.40 -5.58 -11.49
C SER A 211 7.20 -4.35 -11.10
N SER A 212 7.11 -3.25 -11.85
CA SER A 212 7.84 -2.03 -11.54
C SER A 212 7.03 -1.21 -10.53
N GLU A 213 7.68 -0.80 -9.45
CA GLU A 213 7.17 -0.01 -8.31
C GLU A 213 6.72 1.42 -8.71
N GLY A 214 6.01 1.55 -9.83
CA GLY A 214 5.67 2.82 -10.46
C GLY A 214 4.44 3.48 -9.83
N THR A 215 3.41 2.71 -9.54
CA THR A 215 2.12 3.22 -9.03
C THR A 215 1.87 2.83 -7.57
N PHE A 216 2.36 1.66 -7.16
CA PHE A 216 2.28 1.15 -5.80
C PHE A 216 3.57 0.44 -5.41
N PRO A 217 3.93 0.39 -4.11
CA PRO A 217 5.08 -0.37 -3.63
C PRO A 217 4.97 -1.85 -4.03
N ILE A 218 6.08 -2.51 -4.33
CA ILE A 218 6.07 -3.92 -4.74
C ILE A 218 5.51 -4.84 -3.66
N GLU A 219 5.62 -4.43 -2.39
CA GLU A 219 5.11 -5.15 -1.21
C GLU A 219 3.58 -5.25 -1.17
N THR A 220 2.86 -4.43 -1.93
CA THR A 220 1.40 -4.55 -2.06
C THR A 220 0.97 -5.42 -3.25
N SER A 221 1.93 -5.91 -4.03
CA SER A 221 1.70 -6.78 -5.17
C SER A 221 1.74 -8.26 -4.78
N ASN A 222 1.20 -9.12 -5.64
CA ASN A 222 1.24 -10.56 -5.42
C ASN A 222 2.68 -11.10 -5.54
N GLY A 223 3.02 -12.18 -4.84
CA GLY A 223 4.39 -12.73 -4.78
C GLY A 223 5.02 -13.06 -6.14
N PHE A 224 4.20 -13.29 -7.17
CA PHE A 224 4.68 -13.42 -8.56
C PHE A 224 5.39 -12.16 -9.08
N PHE A 225 4.82 -10.98 -8.87
CA PHE A 225 5.42 -9.72 -9.32
C PHE A 225 6.61 -9.32 -8.45
N GLN A 226 6.58 -9.64 -7.15
CA GLN A 226 7.71 -9.43 -6.25
C GLN A 226 8.94 -10.25 -6.65
N PHE A 227 8.72 -11.50 -7.11
CA PHE A 227 9.79 -12.34 -7.65
C PHE A 227 10.37 -11.80 -8.98
N LEU A 228 9.53 -11.20 -9.82
CA LEU A 228 9.95 -10.67 -11.13
C LEU A 228 10.60 -9.29 -11.05
N ASN A 229 10.24 -8.48 -10.06
CA ASN A 229 10.75 -7.13 -9.84
C ASN A 229 12.29 -7.00 -9.95
N PRO A 230 13.11 -7.85 -9.29
CA PRO A 230 14.58 -7.76 -9.39
C PRO A 230 15.16 -8.26 -10.71
N ILE A 231 14.39 -8.99 -11.53
CA ILE A 231 14.87 -9.52 -12.81
C ILE A 231 14.69 -8.47 -13.92
N LEU A 232 13.72 -7.56 -13.75
CA LEU A 232 13.32 -6.65 -14.80
C LEU A 232 14.14 -5.35 -14.78
N PRO A 233 14.72 -4.95 -15.93
CA PRO A 233 15.58 -3.78 -15.98
C PRO A 233 14.81 -2.46 -15.77
N MET A 234 13.53 -2.41 -16.15
CA MET A 234 12.69 -1.22 -15.97
C MET A 234 12.55 -0.83 -14.48
N THR A 235 12.55 -1.80 -13.56
CA THR A 235 12.50 -1.53 -12.11
C THR A 235 13.67 -0.64 -11.66
N TYR A 236 14.89 -0.99 -12.07
CA TYR A 236 16.11 -0.26 -11.69
C TYR A 236 16.18 1.12 -12.35
N VAL A 237 15.73 1.21 -13.60
CA VAL A 237 15.69 2.47 -14.34
C VAL A 237 14.73 3.45 -13.68
N ILE A 238 13.54 3.00 -13.27
CA ILE A 238 12.58 3.86 -12.57
C ILE A 238 13.16 4.37 -11.25
N LYS A 239 13.86 3.52 -10.49
CA LYS A 239 14.55 3.92 -9.25
C LYS A 239 15.63 4.98 -9.52
N GLY A 240 16.48 4.78 -10.52
CA GLY A 240 17.52 5.76 -10.87
C GLY A 240 16.98 7.08 -11.42
N ILE A 241 15.91 7.04 -12.23
CA ILE A 241 15.25 8.26 -12.72
C ILE A 241 14.61 9.02 -11.56
N ARG A 242 13.97 8.31 -10.62
CA ARG A 242 13.39 8.88 -9.39
C ARG A 242 14.47 9.59 -8.56
N GLU A 243 15.61 8.93 -8.35
CA GLU A 243 16.77 9.53 -7.67
C GLU A 243 17.29 10.79 -8.39
N SER A 244 17.29 10.81 -9.72
CA SER A 244 17.78 11.97 -10.48
C SER A 244 16.79 13.14 -10.51
N ILE A 245 15.48 12.88 -10.38
CA ILE A 245 14.44 13.93 -10.33
C ILE A 245 14.33 14.52 -8.92
N PHE A 246 14.28 13.67 -7.89
CA PHE A 246 14.00 14.08 -6.51
C PHE A 246 15.23 14.22 -5.61
N GLY A 247 16.44 13.93 -6.11
CA GLY A 247 17.67 13.95 -5.32
C GLY A 247 17.76 12.84 -4.25
N PHE A 248 16.82 11.87 -4.26
CA PHE A 248 16.78 10.79 -3.28
C PHE A 248 17.95 9.83 -3.52
N THR A 249 19.04 10.00 -2.77
CA THR A 249 20.14 9.04 -2.75
C THR A 249 19.58 7.72 -2.24
N GLY A 250 19.41 6.75 -3.14
CA GLY A 250 18.79 5.44 -2.89
C GLY A 250 19.64 4.50 -2.03
N ALA A 251 20.30 5.02 -1.01
CA ALA A 251 20.97 4.25 0.02
C ALA A 251 20.39 4.67 1.37
N ILE A 252 19.45 3.88 1.88
CA ILE A 252 19.49 3.64 3.33
C ILE A 252 20.92 3.14 3.58
N PRO A 253 21.75 3.85 4.36
CA PRO A 253 23.08 3.35 4.70
C PRO A 253 22.90 1.92 5.21
N TYR A 254 23.72 0.96 4.78
CA TYR A 254 23.66 -0.43 5.27
C TYR A 254 23.63 -0.54 6.81
N HIS A 255 24.04 0.51 7.51
CA HIS A 255 24.01 0.65 8.96
C HIS A 255 22.61 0.90 9.56
N ASP A 256 21.65 1.47 8.81
CA ASP A 256 20.30 1.77 9.31
C ASP A 256 19.26 0.67 8.97
N ALA A 257 19.61 -0.25 8.06
CA ALA A 257 18.75 -1.39 7.73
C ALA A 257 18.77 -2.52 8.79
N VAL A 258 19.58 -2.40 9.84
CA VAL A 258 19.71 -3.42 10.90
C VAL A 258 18.90 -3.06 12.16
N ILE A 259 18.28 -1.87 12.21
CA ILE A 259 17.58 -1.38 13.42
C ILE A 259 16.04 -1.31 13.26
N TYR A 260 15.48 -1.84 12.17
CA TYR A 260 14.02 -2.09 12.09
C TYR A 260 13.71 -3.51 11.63
#